data_AF-A0A2E5MFP7-F1
#
_entry.id   AF-A0A2E5MFP7-F1
#
_cell.length_a   1.000
_cell.length_b   1.000
_cell.length_c   1.000
_cell.angle_alpha   90.00
_cell.angle_beta   90.00
_cell.angle_gamma   90.00
#
_symmetry.space_group_name_H-M   'P 1'
#
loop_
_entity.id
_entity.type
_entity.pdbx_description
1 polymer ?
#
loop_
_entity_poly.entity_id
_entity_poly.type
_entity_poly.pdbx_seq_one_letter_code
_entity_poly.pdbx_strand_id
1 'polypeptide(L)'
;MPFIGIAQITDNLFLEFNTVFVDDLEYTNKDINLFSPDMSSGYNNKSDIEQGVSMSFGYNFSDKLSFGVSYIKADVSASNDIEYFVGNFTDKSVFANYDLCNIQKIVCFVHASMGEVEYNASRFLVYDDSELPINSPNGKANKKALGLGLQVNLKNHTAIVAKYIINEIEDDGFDGWDYGSGVDRFAIISIGLKLNL
;
A
#
# COMPACT_ATOMS: atom_id res chain seq x y z
N MET A 1 -9.73 -10.16 42.64
CA MET A 1 -10.59 -10.66 41.56
C MET A 1 -10.19 -9.95 40.28
N PRO A 2 -9.75 -10.65 39.23
CA PRO A 2 -9.46 -10.01 37.97
C PRO A 2 -10.78 -9.70 37.26
N PHE A 3 -10.98 -8.44 36.88
CA PHE A 3 -12.05 -8.04 35.97
C PHE A 3 -11.68 -8.58 34.57
N ILE A 4 -12.35 -9.64 34.14
CA ILE A 4 -12.49 -9.93 32.71
C ILE A 4 -13.59 -8.98 32.24
N GLY A 5 -13.17 -7.80 31.78
CA GLY A 5 -14.05 -6.90 31.05
C GLY A 5 -14.44 -7.59 29.76
N ILE A 6 -15.65 -8.14 29.71
CA ILE A 6 -16.29 -8.52 28.46
C ILE A 6 -16.40 -7.22 27.68
N ALA A 7 -15.52 -7.04 26.69
CA ALA A 7 -15.58 -5.92 25.77
C ALA A 7 -16.98 -5.93 25.16
N GLN A 8 -17.72 -4.84 25.39
CA GLN A 8 -19.01 -4.63 24.76
C GLN A 8 -18.75 -4.62 23.26
N ILE A 9 -19.19 -5.68 22.57
CA ILE A 9 -19.18 -5.74 21.12
C ILE A 9 -20.10 -4.61 20.66
N THR A 10 -19.49 -3.53 20.19
CA THR A 10 -20.20 -2.42 19.55
C THR A 10 -20.09 -2.64 18.06
N ASP A 11 -21.21 -2.61 17.33
CA ASP A 11 -21.32 -2.66 15.85
C ASP A 11 -20.45 -1.62 15.10
N ASN A 12 -19.74 -0.78 15.84
CA ASN A 12 -18.81 0.23 15.37
C ASN A 12 -17.42 -0.35 15.08
N LEU A 13 -17.05 -1.50 15.62
CA LEU A 13 -15.75 -2.12 15.31
C LEU A 13 -15.81 -2.86 13.99
N PHE A 14 -14.69 -2.90 13.28
CA PHE A 14 -14.58 -3.74 12.08
C PHE A 14 -13.18 -4.32 11.89
N LEU A 15 -13.15 -5.45 11.20
CA LEU A 15 -11.96 -6.07 10.65
C LEU A 15 -12.03 -6.06 9.13
N GLU A 16 -10.91 -5.84 8.47
CA GLU A 16 -10.78 -5.89 7.02
C GLU A 16 -9.61 -6.79 6.63
N PHE A 17 -9.81 -7.68 5.67
CA PHE A 17 -8.78 -8.53 5.09
C PHE A 17 -8.81 -8.36 3.58
N ASN A 18 -7.67 -8.00 2.99
CA ASN A 18 -7.57 -7.76 1.55
C ASN A 18 -6.40 -8.51 0.94
N THR A 19 -6.57 -8.92 -0.32
CA THR A 19 -5.42 -9.09 -1.20
C THR A 19 -5.03 -7.72 -1.74
N VAL A 20 -3.74 -7.48 -1.86
CA VAL A 20 -3.19 -6.24 -2.40
C VAL A 20 -2.37 -6.54 -3.65
N PHE A 21 -2.39 -5.61 -4.58
CA PHE A 21 -1.59 -5.59 -5.80
C PHE A 21 -0.78 -4.31 -5.76
N VAL A 22 0.54 -4.44 -5.89
CA VAL A 22 1.49 -3.34 -5.79
C VAL A 22 1.99 -2.99 -7.19
N ASP A 23 1.81 -1.73 -7.55
CA ASP A 23 2.15 -1.18 -8.85
C ASP A 23 3.09 0.00 -8.65
N ASP A 24 4.35 -0.18 -9.03
CA ASP A 24 5.36 0.86 -8.99
C ASP A 24 5.15 1.84 -10.14
N LEU A 25 5.00 3.13 -9.81
CA LEU A 25 4.53 4.15 -10.74
C LEU A 25 5.71 4.93 -11.31
N GLU A 26 5.85 4.88 -12.64
CA GLU A 26 6.85 5.68 -13.36
C GLU A 26 6.68 7.20 -13.13
N TYR A 27 7.75 7.87 -12.69
CA TYR A 27 7.82 9.30 -12.46
C TYR A 27 9.00 9.99 -13.16
N THR A 28 9.08 9.78 -14.48
CA THR A 28 10.12 10.36 -15.37
C THR A 28 10.33 11.88 -15.30
N ASN A 29 9.36 12.65 -14.78
CA ASN A 29 9.49 14.12 -14.64
C ASN A 29 10.54 14.55 -13.60
N LYS A 30 10.98 13.64 -12.72
CA LYS A 30 12.03 13.90 -11.73
C LYS A 30 13.36 13.23 -12.07
N ASP A 31 13.46 12.59 -13.23
CA ASP A 31 14.67 11.87 -13.61
C ASP A 31 15.85 12.81 -13.74
N ILE A 32 16.82 12.64 -12.85
CA ILE A 32 18.10 13.33 -12.93
C ILE A 32 19.00 12.66 -13.97
N ASN A 33 18.75 11.39 -14.30
CA ASN A 33 19.52 10.62 -15.27
C ASN A 33 18.66 10.13 -16.45
N LEU A 34 18.89 10.70 -17.62
CA LEU A 34 18.22 10.28 -18.87
C LEU A 34 18.76 8.96 -19.44
N PHE A 35 19.89 8.46 -18.95
CA PHE A 35 20.50 7.23 -19.45
C PHE A 35 19.96 5.99 -18.77
N SER A 36 19.29 6.10 -17.64
CA SER A 36 18.52 5.03 -17.02
C SER A 36 17.34 5.73 -16.37
N PRO A 37 16.14 5.67 -16.97
CA PRO A 37 14.96 6.36 -16.45
C PRO A 37 14.40 5.65 -15.22
N ASP A 38 13.42 6.27 -14.57
CA ASP A 38 12.65 5.65 -13.51
C ASP A 38 12.07 4.28 -13.92
N MET A 39 11.90 3.38 -12.95
CA MET A 39 11.40 2.02 -13.20
C MET A 39 9.89 1.96 -12.99
N SER A 40 9.21 0.98 -13.62
CA SER A 40 7.80 0.69 -13.32
C SER A 40 7.47 -0.80 -13.35
N SER A 41 6.39 -1.16 -12.65
CA SER A 41 5.89 -2.53 -12.66
C SER A 41 5.35 -2.89 -14.06
N GLY A 42 5.65 -4.11 -14.53
CA GLY A 42 5.14 -4.62 -15.80
C GLY A 42 5.74 -3.99 -17.07
N TYR A 43 6.86 -3.28 -16.96
CA TYR A 43 7.56 -2.68 -18.11
C TYR A 43 8.12 -3.73 -19.08
N ASN A 44 8.79 -4.76 -18.55
CA ASN A 44 9.29 -5.90 -19.31
C ASN A 44 9.11 -7.21 -18.52
N ASN A 45 9.68 -8.32 -18.99
CA ASN A 45 9.53 -9.63 -18.34
C ASN A 45 10.34 -9.83 -17.04
N LYS A 46 10.98 -8.77 -16.52
CA LYS A 46 11.75 -8.76 -15.28
C LYS A 46 11.00 -8.15 -14.10
N SER A 47 9.88 -7.45 -14.34
CA SER A 47 9.00 -6.92 -13.29
C SER A 47 7.53 -7.17 -13.62
N ASP A 48 6.71 -7.32 -12.59
CA ASP A 48 5.26 -7.55 -12.70
C ASP A 48 4.54 -6.79 -11.59
N ILE A 49 3.20 -6.73 -11.68
CA ILE A 49 2.38 -6.28 -10.55
C ILE A 49 2.41 -7.37 -9.49
N GLU A 50 3.07 -7.06 -8.38
CA GLU A 50 3.27 -8.01 -7.29
C GLU A 50 2.07 -8.09 -6.35
N GLN A 51 1.95 -9.20 -5.64
CA GLN A 51 0.83 -9.47 -4.74
C GLN A 51 1.24 -9.43 -3.27
N GLY A 52 0.26 -9.13 -2.42
CA GLY A 52 0.43 -9.19 -0.98
C GLY A 52 -0.89 -9.35 -0.25
N VAL A 53 -0.81 -9.17 1.06
CA VAL A 53 -1.97 -9.23 1.96
C VAL A 53 -2.01 -8.02 2.89
N SER A 54 -3.22 -7.58 3.20
CA SER A 54 -3.49 -6.53 4.16
C SER A 54 -4.49 -7.00 5.20
N MET A 55 -4.24 -6.62 6.45
CA MET A 55 -5.19 -6.73 7.55
C MET A 55 -5.39 -5.36 8.19
N SER A 56 -6.63 -4.98 8.44
CA SER A 56 -6.96 -3.74 9.14
C SER A 56 -7.94 -3.98 10.28
N PHE A 57 -7.79 -3.21 11.34
CA PHE A 57 -8.73 -3.12 12.44
C PHE A 57 -9.13 -1.66 12.62
N GLY A 58 -10.42 -1.39 12.72
CA GLY A 58 -10.91 -0.03 12.81
C GLY A 58 -12.20 0.14 13.59
N TYR A 59 -12.56 1.41 13.73
CA TYR A 59 -13.72 1.89 14.47
C TYR A 59 -14.47 2.92 13.62
N ASN A 60 -15.77 2.72 13.45
CA ASN A 60 -16.70 3.67 12.86
C ASN A 60 -17.02 4.73 13.92
N PHE A 61 -16.38 5.89 13.80
CA PHE A 61 -16.58 7.01 14.72
C PHE A 61 -17.91 7.72 14.50
N SER A 62 -18.36 7.79 13.25
CA SER A 62 -19.69 8.27 12.87
C SER A 62 -20.15 7.55 11.60
N ASP A 63 -21.37 7.85 11.15
CA ASP A 63 -21.94 7.31 9.91
C ASP A 63 -21.12 7.62 8.64
N LYS A 64 -20.14 8.53 8.73
CA LYS A 64 -19.28 8.90 7.60
C LYS A 64 -17.79 8.77 7.85
N LEU A 65 -17.36 8.56 9.10
CA LEU A 65 -15.96 8.67 9.47
C LEU A 65 -15.53 7.41 10.21
N SER A 66 -14.48 6.77 9.72
CA SER A 66 -13.86 5.64 10.38
C SER A 66 -12.35 5.85 10.50
N PHE A 67 -11.79 5.27 11.55
CA PHE A 67 -10.35 5.30 11.81
C PHE A 67 -9.86 3.90 12.13
N GLY A 68 -8.58 3.64 11.93
CA GLY A 68 -8.03 2.35 12.32
C GLY A 68 -6.53 2.25 12.13
N VAL A 69 -6.06 1.02 12.30
CA VAL A 69 -4.70 0.60 12.04
C VAL A 69 -4.71 -0.48 10.96
N SER A 70 -3.68 -0.47 10.14
CA SER A 70 -3.51 -1.40 9.02
C SER A 70 -2.09 -1.96 9.04
N TYR A 71 -1.99 -3.22 8.66
CA TYR A 71 -0.75 -3.93 8.42
C TYR A 71 -0.78 -4.51 7.01
N ILE A 72 0.24 -4.23 6.21
CA ILE A 72 0.40 -4.79 4.87
C ILE A 72 1.73 -5.54 4.83
N LYS A 73 1.74 -6.67 4.15
CA LYS A 73 2.95 -7.37 3.74
C LYS A 73 2.82 -7.70 2.26
N ALA A 74 3.75 -7.20 1.46
CA ALA A 74 3.71 -7.37 0.02
C ALA A 74 5.12 -7.35 -0.57
N ASP A 75 5.20 -7.86 -1.80
CA ASP A 75 6.37 -7.71 -2.65
C ASP A 75 6.14 -6.55 -3.62
N VAL A 76 7.21 -6.03 -4.21
CA VAL A 76 7.20 -4.98 -5.23
C VAL A 76 8.33 -5.24 -6.22
N SER A 77 8.07 -4.99 -7.50
CA SER A 77 9.11 -5.07 -8.53
C SER A 77 8.86 -4.03 -9.60
N ALA A 78 9.95 -3.49 -10.15
CA ALA A 78 9.89 -2.56 -11.27
C ALA A 78 11.10 -2.76 -12.17
N SER A 79 10.97 -2.36 -13.44
CA SER A 79 12.05 -2.45 -14.41
C SER A 79 12.03 -1.30 -15.40
N ASN A 80 13.16 -1.10 -16.08
CA ASN A 80 13.31 -0.31 -17.29
C ASN A 80 14.14 -1.11 -18.32
N ASP A 81 14.67 -0.48 -19.36
CA ASP A 81 15.48 -1.14 -20.40
C ASP A 81 16.87 -1.64 -19.93
N ILE A 82 17.34 -1.19 -18.76
CA ILE A 82 18.72 -1.37 -18.28
C ILE A 82 18.75 -2.15 -16.98
N GLU A 83 17.88 -1.80 -16.04
CA GLU A 83 17.87 -2.27 -14.67
C GLU A 83 16.47 -2.75 -14.28
N TYR A 84 16.44 -3.63 -13.28
CA TYR A 84 15.22 -4.00 -12.58
C TYR A 84 15.51 -4.15 -11.10
N PHE A 85 14.49 -3.95 -10.27
CA PHE A 85 14.56 -4.23 -8.85
C PHE A 85 13.45 -5.18 -8.41
N VAL A 86 13.74 -5.88 -7.33
CA VAL A 86 12.77 -6.68 -6.58
C VAL A 86 12.90 -6.31 -5.11
N GLY A 87 11.76 -6.18 -4.45
CA GLY A 87 11.69 -5.81 -3.05
C GLY A 87 10.55 -6.49 -2.32
N ASN A 88 10.67 -6.50 -1.00
CA ASN A 88 9.57 -6.85 -0.11
C ASN A 88 9.47 -5.79 0.98
N PHE A 89 8.25 -5.57 1.45
CA PHE A 89 8.01 -4.60 2.50
C PHE A 89 6.89 -5.01 3.45
N THR A 90 6.97 -4.41 4.64
CA THR A 90 5.88 -4.40 5.61
C THR A 90 5.51 -2.97 5.93
N ASP A 91 4.21 -2.67 5.89
CA ASP A 91 3.66 -1.35 6.18
C ASP A 91 2.82 -1.44 7.46
N LYS A 92 3.07 -0.54 8.40
CA LYS A 92 2.23 -0.30 9.57
C LYS A 92 1.72 1.12 9.52
N SER A 93 0.43 1.28 9.26
CA SER A 93 -0.19 2.59 9.07
C SER A 93 -1.41 2.80 9.95
N VAL A 94 -1.60 4.03 10.44
CA VAL A 94 -2.90 4.52 10.89
C VAL A 94 -3.65 5.08 9.71
N PHE A 95 -4.97 4.93 9.69
CA PHE A 95 -5.79 5.45 8.60
C PHE A 95 -7.07 6.13 9.07
N ALA A 96 -7.62 6.94 8.19
CA ALA A 96 -8.97 7.50 8.24
C ALA A 96 -9.69 7.26 6.91
N ASN A 97 -10.96 6.88 6.96
CA ASN A 97 -11.84 6.91 5.79
C ASN A 97 -12.98 7.88 6.00
N TYR A 98 -13.33 8.63 4.96
CA TYR A 98 -14.48 9.51 4.95
C TYR A 98 -15.42 9.17 3.79
N ASP A 99 -16.66 8.82 4.12
CA ASP A 99 -17.70 8.45 3.17
C ASP A 99 -18.18 9.71 2.42
N LEU A 100 -17.91 9.73 1.12
CA LEU A 100 -18.32 10.81 0.21
C LEU A 100 -19.80 10.69 -0.16
N CYS A 101 -20.21 9.49 -0.57
CA CYS A 101 -21.58 9.23 -0.98
C CYS A 101 -21.98 7.79 -0.70
N ASN A 102 -23.28 7.59 -0.52
CA ASN A 102 -23.89 6.30 -0.34
C ASN A 102 -25.07 6.18 -1.31
N ILE A 103 -24.93 5.28 -2.28
CA ILE A 103 -25.96 4.98 -3.28
C ILE A 103 -26.39 3.54 -3.07
N GLN A 104 -27.56 3.37 -2.45
CA GLN A 104 -28.15 2.08 -2.09
C GLN A 104 -27.27 1.27 -1.12
N LYS A 105 -26.39 0.41 -1.67
CA LYS A 105 -25.48 -0.46 -0.92
C LYS A 105 -24.01 -0.15 -1.18
N ILE A 106 -23.75 0.81 -2.05
CA ILE A 106 -22.41 1.18 -2.49
C ILE A 106 -22.04 2.47 -1.80
N VAL A 107 -20.98 2.42 -1.01
CA VAL A 107 -20.37 3.58 -0.36
C VAL A 107 -19.09 3.91 -1.11
N CYS A 108 -18.96 5.16 -1.55
CA CYS A 108 -17.70 5.70 -2.05
C CYS A 108 -17.05 6.51 -0.94
N PHE A 109 -15.77 6.28 -0.68
CA PHE A 109 -15.05 6.95 0.39
C PHE A 109 -13.66 7.40 -0.08
N VAL A 110 -13.16 8.45 0.58
CA VAL A 110 -11.73 8.81 0.51
C VAL A 110 -10.98 8.13 1.64
N HIS A 111 -9.76 7.74 1.37
CA HIS A 111 -8.84 7.12 2.31
C HIS A 111 -7.62 8.01 2.49
N ALA A 112 -7.18 8.19 3.74
CA ALA A 112 -5.90 8.80 4.05
C ALA A 112 -5.19 7.94 5.10
N SER A 113 -3.89 7.71 4.92
CA SER A 113 -3.09 6.99 5.90
C SER A 113 -1.67 7.55 6.02
N MET A 114 -1.07 7.29 7.19
CA MET A 114 0.33 7.59 7.46
C MET A 114 0.91 6.49 8.35
N GLY A 115 2.19 6.20 8.19
CA GLY A 115 2.81 5.06 8.84
C GLY A 115 4.30 4.93 8.62
N GLU A 116 4.81 3.76 8.97
CA GLU A 116 6.20 3.34 8.72
C GLU A 116 6.18 2.13 7.80
N VAL A 117 7.10 2.14 6.83
CA VAL A 117 7.39 1.02 5.95
C VAL A 117 8.78 0.49 6.27
N GLU A 118 8.90 -0.82 6.44
CA GLU A 118 10.17 -1.53 6.58
C GLU A 118 10.35 -2.39 5.34
N TYR A 119 11.46 -2.21 4.62
CA TYR A 119 11.66 -2.79 3.29
C TYR A 119 13.02 -3.46 3.15
N ASN A 120 13.11 -4.37 2.18
CA ASN A 120 14.36 -4.89 1.63
C ASN A 120 14.25 -4.84 0.10
N ALA A 121 15.32 -4.41 -0.57
CA ALA A 121 15.38 -4.27 -2.02
C ALA A 121 16.71 -4.80 -2.58
N SER A 122 16.65 -5.34 -3.80
CA SER A 122 17.81 -5.78 -4.58
C SER A 122 17.64 -5.35 -6.03
N ARG A 123 18.74 -4.98 -6.69
CA ARG A 123 18.75 -4.37 -8.03
C ARG A 123 19.72 -5.11 -8.93
N PHE A 124 19.35 -5.22 -10.20
CA PHE A 124 20.04 -6.05 -11.17
C PHE A 124 20.07 -5.40 -12.56
N LEU A 125 21.06 -5.74 -13.36
CA LEU A 125 21.06 -5.42 -14.80
C LEU A 125 20.14 -6.38 -15.57
N VAL A 126 19.29 -5.84 -16.44
CA VAL A 126 18.38 -6.62 -17.29
C VAL A 126 19.16 -7.53 -18.26
N TYR A 127 20.33 -7.09 -18.72
CA TYR A 127 21.11 -7.78 -19.75
C TYR A 127 21.71 -9.12 -19.29
N ASP A 128 22.24 -9.18 -18.07
CA ASP A 128 22.99 -10.34 -17.56
C ASP A 128 22.64 -10.77 -16.13
N ASP A 129 21.60 -10.18 -15.53
CA ASP A 129 21.16 -10.46 -14.17
C ASP A 129 22.24 -10.23 -13.10
N SER A 130 23.26 -9.42 -13.41
CA SER A 130 24.28 -9.07 -12.43
C SER A 130 23.71 -8.10 -11.39
N GLU A 131 23.93 -8.42 -10.12
CA GLU A 131 23.48 -7.60 -9.00
C GLU A 131 24.28 -6.30 -8.92
N LEU A 132 23.56 -5.18 -8.84
CA LEU A 132 24.11 -3.86 -8.65
C LEU A 132 24.00 -3.46 -7.17
N PRO A 133 25.06 -2.89 -6.57
CA PRO A 133 24.98 -2.38 -5.22
C PRO A 133 23.95 -1.24 -5.13
N ILE A 134 23.15 -1.25 -4.08
CA ILE A 134 22.22 -0.18 -3.70
C ILE A 134 22.74 0.47 -2.42
N ASN A 135 22.62 1.79 -2.30
CA ASN A 135 23.07 2.53 -1.12
C ASN A 135 22.34 2.09 0.17
N SER A 136 21.05 1.73 0.06
CA SER A 136 20.20 1.32 1.18
C SER A 136 19.36 0.09 0.79
N PRO A 137 19.93 -1.13 0.80
CA PRO A 137 19.21 -2.34 0.39
C PRO A 137 18.14 -2.78 1.41
N ASN A 138 18.10 -2.15 2.58
CA ASN A 138 17.05 -2.33 3.58
C ASN A 138 16.94 -1.08 4.43
N GLY A 139 15.74 -0.82 4.94
CA GLY A 139 15.49 0.42 5.66
C GLY A 139 14.14 0.49 6.33
N LYS A 140 13.94 1.60 7.03
CA LYS A 140 12.68 2.02 7.64
C LYS A 140 12.41 3.45 7.21
N ALA A 141 11.25 3.68 6.63
CA ALA A 141 10.88 4.95 6.04
C ALA A 141 9.47 5.37 6.47
N ASN A 142 9.26 6.69 6.58
CA ASN A 142 7.94 7.22 6.81
C ASN A 142 7.14 7.17 5.51
N LYS A 143 5.84 6.89 5.65
CA LYS A 143 4.92 6.80 4.53
C LYS A 143 3.70 7.67 4.78
N LYS A 144 3.22 8.32 3.73
CA LYS A 144 1.90 8.96 3.67
C LYS A 144 1.17 8.47 2.43
N ALA A 145 -0.15 8.38 2.52
CA ALA A 145 -0.94 7.86 1.42
C ALA A 145 -2.33 8.49 1.35
N LEU A 146 -2.83 8.60 0.13
CA LEU A 146 -4.17 9.08 -0.19
C LEU A 146 -4.80 8.16 -1.24
N GLY A 147 -6.09 7.91 -1.10
CA GLY A 147 -6.78 6.98 -1.98
C GLY A 147 -8.27 7.17 -2.04
N LEU A 148 -8.88 6.38 -2.91
CA LEU A 148 -10.32 6.24 -3.05
C LEU A 148 -10.69 4.79 -2.80
N GLY A 149 -11.90 4.58 -2.30
CA GLY A 149 -12.42 3.23 -2.13
C GLY A 149 -13.91 3.12 -2.39
N LEU A 150 -14.30 1.91 -2.70
CA LEU A 150 -15.68 1.48 -2.88
C LEU A 150 -15.96 0.36 -1.89
N GLN A 151 -17.03 0.50 -1.11
CA GLN A 151 -17.52 -0.52 -0.21
C GLN A 151 -18.92 -0.96 -0.65
N VAL A 152 -19.10 -2.25 -0.92
CA VAL A 152 -20.39 -2.86 -1.25
C VAL A 152 -20.91 -3.61 -0.03
N ASN A 153 -21.90 -3.03 0.65
CA ASN A 153 -22.53 -3.62 1.82
C ASN A 153 -23.37 -4.83 1.42
N LEU A 154 -22.96 -6.01 1.91
CA LEU A 154 -23.71 -7.25 1.77
C LEU A 154 -24.70 -7.40 2.94
N LYS A 155 -25.46 -8.50 2.95
CA LYS A 155 -26.26 -8.86 4.12
C LYS A 155 -25.34 -9.39 5.23
N ASN A 156 -25.76 -9.28 6.50
CA ASN A 156 -25.10 -9.88 7.67
C ASN A 156 -23.74 -9.26 8.04
N HIS A 157 -23.69 -7.93 8.25
CA HIS A 157 -22.49 -7.24 8.79
C HIS A 157 -21.20 -7.42 7.97
N THR A 158 -21.34 -7.79 6.69
CA THR A 158 -20.21 -8.04 5.79
C THR A 158 -20.26 -7.05 4.63
N ALA A 159 -19.10 -6.60 4.16
CA ALA A 159 -18.98 -5.82 2.94
C ALA A 159 -17.77 -6.27 2.12
N ILE A 160 -17.86 -6.08 0.80
CA ILE A 160 -16.68 -6.16 -0.08
C ILE A 160 -16.10 -4.76 -0.17
N VAL A 161 -14.79 -4.64 -0.02
CA VAL A 161 -14.09 -3.35 -0.11
C VAL A 161 -13.07 -3.43 -1.22
N ALA A 162 -13.01 -2.41 -2.07
CA ALA A 162 -11.96 -2.20 -3.03
C ALA A 162 -11.34 -0.81 -2.81
N LYS A 163 -10.01 -0.71 -2.87
CA LYS A 163 -9.29 0.57 -2.70
C LYS A 163 -8.24 0.74 -3.78
N TYR A 164 -8.04 1.99 -4.19
CA TYR A 164 -6.91 2.46 -4.96
C TYR A 164 -6.21 3.53 -4.13
N ILE A 165 -4.96 3.28 -3.74
CA ILE A 165 -4.21 4.11 -2.80
C ILE A 165 -2.87 4.47 -3.43
N ILE A 166 -2.56 5.76 -3.53
CA ILE A 166 -1.24 6.26 -3.90
C ILE A 166 -0.46 6.48 -2.61
N ASN A 167 0.72 5.89 -2.54
CA ASN A 167 1.63 6.00 -1.41
C ASN A 167 2.84 6.84 -1.82
N GLU A 168 3.35 7.62 -0.87
CA GLU A 168 4.64 8.28 -0.95
C GLU A 168 5.49 7.82 0.24
N ILE A 169 6.70 7.37 -0.03
CA ILE A 169 7.70 6.96 0.97
C ILE A 169 8.82 8.01 1.00
N GLU A 170 9.21 8.47 2.18
CA GLU A 170 10.29 9.45 2.35
C GLU A 170 11.66 8.75 2.50
N ASP A 171 12.04 7.97 1.50
CA ASP A 171 13.32 7.24 1.39
C ASP A 171 13.52 6.85 -0.08
N ASP A 172 14.71 7.09 -0.63
CA ASP A 172 15.10 6.78 -2.02
C ASP A 172 15.63 5.33 -2.19
N GLY A 173 15.70 4.57 -1.09
CA GLY A 173 16.15 3.18 -1.10
C GLY A 173 15.03 2.16 -1.34
N PHE A 174 13.76 2.58 -1.35
CA PHE A 174 12.63 1.65 -1.31
C PHE A 174 12.44 0.91 -2.64
N ASP A 175 12.56 1.61 -3.76
CA ASP A 175 12.51 1.04 -5.11
C ASP A 175 13.90 0.63 -5.66
N GLY A 176 14.92 0.68 -4.79
CA GLY A 176 16.31 0.40 -5.16
C GLY A 176 16.94 1.38 -6.15
N TRP A 177 16.25 2.47 -6.49
CA TRP A 177 16.58 3.43 -7.54
C TRP A 177 16.84 4.84 -6.99
N ASP A 178 18.07 5.09 -6.54
CA ASP A 178 18.45 6.36 -5.91
C ASP A 178 19.04 7.37 -6.91
N TYR A 179 18.26 8.41 -7.27
CA TYR A 179 18.77 9.64 -7.91
C TYR A 179 18.52 10.91 -7.07
N GLY A 180 18.28 10.78 -5.76
CA GLY A 180 18.22 11.94 -4.85
C GLY A 180 16.93 12.77 -4.92
N SER A 181 15.79 12.13 -5.18
CA SER A 181 14.48 12.78 -5.14
C SER A 181 13.94 12.94 -3.70
N GLY A 182 14.48 12.14 -2.77
CA GLY A 182 14.08 11.96 -1.38
C GLY A 182 12.75 11.23 -1.19
N VAL A 183 12.08 10.77 -2.27
CA VAL A 183 10.70 10.29 -2.23
C VAL A 183 10.35 9.30 -3.35
N ASP A 184 9.95 8.10 -2.96
CA ASP A 184 9.44 7.05 -3.87
C ASP A 184 7.91 6.98 -3.84
N ARG A 185 7.29 6.54 -4.94
CA ARG A 185 5.83 6.48 -5.09
C ARG A 185 5.36 5.18 -5.73
N PHE A 186 4.34 4.59 -5.13
CA PHE A 186 3.71 3.39 -5.67
C PHE A 186 2.21 3.39 -5.40
N ALA A 187 1.46 2.68 -6.22
CA ALA A 187 0.04 2.44 -6.05
C ALA A 187 -0.22 1.07 -5.39
N ILE A 188 -1.24 1.03 -4.55
CA ILE A 188 -1.86 -0.20 -4.07
C ILE A 188 -3.28 -0.26 -4.60
N ILE A 189 -3.57 -1.31 -5.36
CA ILE A 189 -4.93 -1.75 -5.63
C ILE A 189 -5.25 -2.88 -4.64
N SER A 190 -6.39 -2.81 -3.95
CA SER A 190 -6.78 -3.88 -3.02
C SER A 190 -8.24 -4.25 -3.20
N ILE A 191 -8.54 -5.53 -2.95
CA ILE A 191 -9.90 -6.06 -2.86
C ILE A 191 -9.99 -7.03 -1.70
N GLY A 192 -11.07 -6.95 -0.92
CA GLY A 192 -11.20 -7.76 0.28
C GLY A 192 -12.56 -7.71 0.93
N LEU A 193 -12.58 -8.26 2.14
CA LEU A 193 -13.77 -8.40 2.98
C LEU A 193 -13.64 -7.55 4.24
N LYS A 194 -14.69 -6.80 4.53
CA LYS A 194 -14.89 -6.09 5.79
C LYS A 194 -15.99 -6.77 6.60
N LEU A 195 -15.72 -6.99 7.88
CA LEU A 195 -16.62 -7.59 8.85
C LEU A 195 -16.84 -6.56 9.96
N ASN A 196 -18.07 -6.09 10.14
CA ASN A 196 -18.44 -5.29 11.31
C ASN A 196 -18.71 -6.26 12.47
N LEU A 197 -18.13 -5.95 13.63
CA LEU A 197 -18.14 -6.79 14.82
C LEU A 197 -19.22 -6.38 15.79
#